data_AF-A0A7C6ZRF6-F1
#
_entry.id   AF-A0A7C6ZRF6-F1
#
_cell.length_a   1.000
_cell.length_b   1.000
_cell.length_c   1.000
_cell.angle_alpha   90.00
_cell.angle_beta   90.00
_cell.angle_gamma   90.00
#
_symmetry.space_group_name_H-M   'P 1'
#
loop_
_entity.id
_entity.type
_entity.pdbx_description
1 polymer ?
#
loop_
_entity_poly.entity_id
_entity_poly.type
_entity_poly.pdbx_seq_one_letter_code
_entity_poly.pdbx_strand_id
1 'polypeptide(L)'
;MSEHIEFEEEEFNTRFSGQTIRRLASLLRPYALWVIGFLSMVMMVSGLDSYFTYLSKRMVDEGISAGNWGMLLQIVEQYAALILIQAVAVFGFIWLAGILGERIRYDLRQTLFNHLQELSLTYYNRTPVGWI
;
A
#
# COMPACT_ATOMS: atom_id res chain seq x y z
N MET A 1 18.55 46.38 -17.03
CA MET A 1 18.50 45.27 -18.01
C MET A 1 18.58 43.98 -17.19
N SER A 2 17.46 43.50 -16.67
CA SER A 2 17.36 42.23 -15.95
C SER A 2 16.43 41.34 -16.76
N GLU A 3 17.01 40.51 -17.62
CA GLU A 3 16.27 39.46 -18.33
C GLU A 3 15.73 38.49 -17.26
N HIS A 4 14.42 38.57 -17.03
CA HIS A 4 13.68 37.52 -16.36
C HIS A 4 13.69 36.31 -17.28
N ILE A 5 14.54 35.33 -16.97
CA ILE A 5 14.45 33.98 -17.56
C ILE A 5 13.18 33.37 -16.97
N GLU A 6 12.07 33.54 -17.68
CA GLU A 6 10.82 32.84 -17.39
C GLU A 6 11.01 31.40 -17.86
N PHE A 7 11.20 30.48 -16.91
CA PHE A 7 11.35 29.07 -17.20
C PHE A 7 9.99 28.56 -17.70
N GLU A 8 9.86 28.31 -19.01
CA GLU A 8 8.73 27.53 -19.55
C GLU A 8 8.73 26.17 -18.85
N GLU A 9 7.75 25.93 -17.98
CA GLU A 9 7.45 24.59 -17.48
C GLU A 9 7.11 23.74 -18.71
N GLU A 10 8.02 22.88 -19.15
CA GLU A 10 7.71 21.90 -20.19
C GLU A 10 6.57 21.01 -19.65
N GLU A 11 5.34 21.25 -20.13
CA GLU A 11 4.20 20.38 -19.90
C GLU A 11 4.52 19.01 -20.51
N PHE A 12 5.12 18.12 -19.70
CA PHE A 12 5.36 16.73 -20.06
C PHE A 12 4.03 16.02 -20.26
N ASN A 13 3.52 16.09 -21.48
CA ASN A 13 2.36 15.34 -21.98
C ASN A 13 2.72 13.85 -22.06
N THR A 14 2.87 13.23 -20.90
CA THR A 14 3.34 11.86 -20.77
C THR A 14 2.21 10.94 -21.15
N ARG A 15 2.23 10.43 -22.39
CA ARG A 15 1.37 9.33 -22.82
C ARG A 15 1.63 8.14 -21.89
N PHE A 16 0.69 7.84 -21.00
CA PHE A 16 0.71 6.64 -20.16
C PHE A 16 0.79 5.40 -21.06
N SER A 17 2.00 4.89 -21.28
CA SER A 17 2.23 3.65 -22.01
C SER A 17 2.31 2.50 -21.00
N GLY A 18 1.69 1.35 -21.32
CA GLY A 18 1.82 0.15 -20.49
C GLY A 18 3.27 -0.32 -20.31
N GLN A 19 4.18 0.14 -21.17
CA GLN A 19 5.61 -0.09 -21.08
C GLN A 19 6.24 0.63 -19.87
N THR A 20 5.75 1.82 -19.51
CA THR A 20 6.17 2.57 -18.32
C THR A 20 5.78 1.83 -17.04
N ILE A 21 4.54 1.32 -16.96
CA ILE A 21 4.08 0.50 -15.83
C ILE A 21 4.91 -0.77 -15.71
N ARG A 22 5.25 -1.43 -16.83
CA ARG A 22 6.11 -2.62 -16.82
C ARG A 22 7.53 -2.31 -16.34
N ARG A 23 8.08 -1.15 -16.69
CA ARG A 23 9.40 -0.68 -16.23
C ARG A 23 9.37 -0.38 -14.73
N LEU A 24 8.33 0.28 -14.24
CA LEU A 24 8.11 0.53 -12.82
C LEU A 24 7.90 -0.77 -12.01
N ALA A 25 7.13 -1.71 -12.55
CA ALA A 25 6.95 -3.04 -11.97
C ALA A 25 8.26 -3.85 -11.95
N SER A 26 9.19 -3.59 -12.87
CA SER A 26 10.52 -4.20 -12.85
C SER A 26 11.40 -3.66 -11.70
N LEU A 27 11.25 -2.39 -11.31
CA LEU A 27 11.88 -1.85 -10.09
C LEU A 27 11.31 -2.46 -8.81
N LEU A 28 10.06 -2.93 -8.84
CA LEU A 28 9.44 -3.63 -7.72
C LEU A 28 9.86 -5.12 -7.61
N ARG A 29 10.52 -5.70 -8.63
CA ARG A 29 10.98 -7.10 -8.61
C ARG A 29 11.79 -7.52 -7.38
N PRO A 30 12.79 -6.76 -6.88
CA PRO A 30 13.51 -7.13 -5.66
C PRO A 30 12.61 -7.22 -4.41
N TYR A 31 11.44 -6.58 -4.44
CA TYR A 31 10.45 -6.59 -3.36
C TYR A 31 9.32 -7.59 -3.57
N ALA A 32 9.42 -8.53 -4.53
CA ALA A 32 8.35 -9.48 -4.84
C ALA A 32 7.90 -10.33 -3.63
N LEU A 33 8.83 -10.73 -2.74
CA LEU A 33 8.50 -11.44 -1.50
C LEU A 33 7.61 -10.61 -0.55
N TRP A 34 7.84 -9.30 -0.51
CA TRP A 34 7.04 -8.39 0.30
C TRP A 34 5.66 -8.14 -0.30
N VAL A 35 5.57 -8.06 -1.63
CA VAL A 35 4.29 -7.98 -2.36
C VAL A 35 3.46 -9.24 -2.16
N ILE A 36 4.09 -10.42 -2.16
CA ILE A 36 3.43 -11.69 -1.83
C ILE A 36 2.94 -11.68 -0.38
N GLY A 37 3.78 -11.22 0.57
CA GLY A 37 3.38 -11.06 1.97
C GLY A 37 2.18 -10.13 2.13
N PHE A 38 2.19 -8.99 1.45
CA PHE A 38 1.08 -8.05 1.41
C PHE A 38 -0.20 -8.67 0.84
N LEU A 39 -0.12 -9.31 -0.34
CA LEU A 39 -1.25 -10.00 -0.96
C LEU A 39 -1.82 -11.11 -0.08
N SER A 40 -0.96 -11.86 0.61
CA SER A 40 -1.38 -12.91 1.53
C SER A 40 -2.16 -12.33 2.73
N MET A 41 -1.73 -11.19 3.27
CA MET A 41 -2.45 -10.50 4.34
C MET A 41 -3.79 -9.93 3.86
N VAL A 42 -3.84 -9.36 2.65
CA VAL A 42 -5.10 -8.90 2.06
C VAL A 42 -6.08 -10.05 1.90
N MET A 43 -5.65 -11.19 1.37
CA MET A 43 -6.49 -12.39 1.27
C MET A 43 -6.96 -12.89 2.64
N MET A 44 -6.08 -12.90 3.65
CA MET A 44 -6.42 -13.31 5.00
C MET A 44 -7.47 -12.40 5.64
N VAL A 45 -7.28 -11.08 5.58
CA VAL A 45 -8.24 -10.09 6.11
C VAL A 45 -9.58 -10.20 5.39
N SER A 46 -9.57 -10.31 4.06
CA SER A 46 -10.80 -10.47 3.27
C SER A 46 -11.54 -11.78 3.60
N GLY A 47 -10.80 -12.87 3.87
CA GLY A 47 -11.37 -14.12 4.34
C GLY A 47 -12.04 -13.99 5.71
N LEU A 48 -11.41 -13.26 6.64
CA LEU A 48 -11.98 -12.96 7.96
C LEU A 48 -13.26 -12.14 7.85
N ASP A 49 -13.30 -11.11 7.00
CA ASP A 49 -14.50 -10.30 6.77
C ASP A 49 -15.68 -11.11 6.21
N SER A 50 -15.37 -12.04 5.30
CA SER A 50 -16.38 -12.96 4.76
C SER A 50 -16.95 -13.86 5.86
N TYR A 51 -16.08 -14.41 6.71
CA TYR A 51 -16.50 -15.22 7.86
C TYR A 51 -17.33 -14.41 8.86
N PHE A 52 -16.95 -13.15 9.11
CA PHE A 52 -17.67 -12.24 9.99
C PHE A 52 -19.11 -11.97 9.53
N THR A 53 -19.29 -11.81 8.22
CA THR A 53 -20.62 -11.66 7.59
C THR A 53 -21.47 -12.91 7.79
N TYR A 54 -20.87 -14.10 7.63
CA TYR A 54 -21.56 -15.36 7.90
C TYR A 54 -21.95 -15.52 9.38
N LEU A 55 -21.04 -15.17 10.29
CA LEU A 55 -21.29 -15.26 11.73
C LEU A 55 -22.40 -14.30 12.19
N SER A 56 -22.44 -13.09 11.61
CA SER A 56 -23.50 -12.11 11.83
C SER A 56 -24.87 -12.64 11.38
N LYS A 57 -24.94 -13.32 10.23
CA LYS A 57 -26.17 -13.99 9.79
C LYS A 57 -26.63 -15.04 10.81
N ARG A 58 -25.71 -15.89 11.25
CA ARG A 58 -25.99 -16.95 12.22
C ARG A 58 -26.48 -16.41 13.56
N MET A 59 -25.93 -15.28 14.01
CA MET A 59 -26.36 -14.60 15.24
C MET A 59 -27.83 -14.17 15.17
N VAL A 60 -28.29 -13.66 14.02
CA VAL A 60 -29.67 -13.24 13.81
C VAL A 60 -30.61 -14.44 13.69
N ASP A 61 -30.26 -15.42 12.87
CA ASP A 61 -31.12 -16.57 12.56
C ASP A 61 -31.22 -17.57 13.74
N GLU A 62 -30.09 -17.95 14.35
CA GLU A 62 -30.04 -18.98 15.40
C GLU A 62 -30.08 -18.40 16.81
N GLY A 63 -29.64 -17.15 16.99
CA GLY A 63 -29.67 -16.49 18.30
C GLY A 63 -30.99 -15.78 18.54
N ILE A 64 -31.24 -14.71 17.76
CA ILE A 64 -32.36 -13.79 17.99
C ILE A 64 -33.70 -14.43 17.58
N SER A 65 -33.78 -15.02 16.39
CA SER A 65 -35.04 -15.58 15.87
C SER A 65 -35.48 -16.85 16.61
N ALA A 66 -34.53 -17.71 17.01
CA ALA A 66 -34.83 -18.94 17.75
C ALA A 66 -34.98 -18.74 19.28
N GLY A 67 -34.67 -17.55 19.80
CA GLY A 67 -34.79 -17.23 21.24
C GLY A 67 -33.84 -18.01 22.15
N ASN A 68 -32.77 -18.62 21.60
CA ASN A 68 -31.85 -19.46 22.35
C ASN A 68 -30.64 -18.66 22.86
N TRP A 69 -30.77 -18.16 24.10
CA TRP A 69 -29.72 -17.38 24.78
C TRP A 69 -28.38 -18.11 24.92
N GLY A 70 -28.38 -19.44 25.06
CA GLY A 70 -27.16 -20.22 25.19
C GLY A 70 -26.35 -20.24 23.89
N MET A 71 -27.03 -20.39 22.75
CA MET A 71 -26.38 -20.35 21.45
C MET A 71 -25.91 -18.94 21.08
N LEU A 72 -26.69 -17.93 21.45
CA LEU A 72 -26.32 -16.53 21.25
C LEU A 72 -25.03 -16.16 21.98
N LEU A 73 -24.87 -16.56 23.25
CA LEU A 73 -23.65 -16.31 24.02
C LEU A 73 -22.42 -16.96 23.38
N GLN A 74 -22.52 -18.20 22.89
CA GLN A 74 -21.42 -18.88 22.19
C GLN A 74 -21.02 -18.15 20.90
N ILE A 75 -22.00 -17.69 20.12
CA ILE A 75 -21.73 -16.94 18.88
C ILE A 75 -21.05 -15.60 19.19
N VAL A 76 -21.51 -14.90 20.23
CA VAL A 76 -20.91 -13.63 20.67
C VAL A 76 -19.47 -13.82 21.16
N GLU A 77 -19.19 -14.89 21.91
CA GLU A 77 -17.83 -15.20 22.36
C GLU A 77 -16.90 -15.49 21.18
N GLN A 78 -17.34 -16.29 20.21
CA GLN A 78 -16.59 -16.54 18.97
C GLN A 78 -16.35 -15.25 18.18
N TYR A 79 -17.37 -14.40 18.08
CA TYR A 79 -17.29 -13.11 17.40
C TYR A 79 -16.28 -12.17 18.07
N ALA A 80 -16.28 -12.11 19.40
CA ALA A 80 -15.32 -11.33 20.18
C ALA A 80 -13.87 -11.83 19.95
N ALA A 81 -13.66 -13.15 19.95
CA ALA A 81 -12.35 -13.74 19.65
C ALA A 81 -11.88 -13.41 18.22
N LEU A 82 -12.79 -13.46 17.24
CA LEU A 82 -12.50 -13.11 15.85
C LEU A 82 -12.11 -11.65 15.66
N ILE A 83 -12.75 -10.72 16.38
CA ILE A 83 -12.37 -9.30 16.35
C ILE A 83 -10.93 -9.12 16.81
N LEU A 84 -10.50 -9.82 17.87
CA LEU A 84 -9.12 -9.74 18.34
C LEU A 84 -8.13 -10.25 17.29
N ILE A 85 -8.44 -11.37 16.63
CA ILE A 85 -7.61 -11.92 15.55
C ILE A 85 -7.54 -10.93 14.37
N GLN A 86 -8.68 -10.34 14.00
CA GLN A 86 -8.75 -9.36 12.93
C GLN A 86 -7.94 -8.12 13.25
N ALA A 87 -8.00 -7.61 14.48
CA ALA A 87 -7.20 -6.46 14.91
C ALA A 87 -5.69 -6.74 14.75
N VAL A 88 -5.23 -7.92 15.15
CA VAL A 88 -3.82 -8.33 14.98
C VAL A 88 -3.45 -8.46 13.51
N ALA A 89 -4.31 -9.04 12.68
CA ALA A 89 -4.08 -9.19 11.25
C ALA A 89 -3.97 -7.81 10.55
N VAL A 90 -4.88 -6.88 10.86
CA VAL A 90 -4.86 -5.52 10.34
C VAL A 90 -3.62 -4.76 10.81
N PHE A 91 -3.24 -4.91 12.08
CA PHE A 91 -2.02 -4.31 12.60
C PHE A 91 -0.77 -4.83 11.87
N GLY A 92 -0.66 -6.15 11.68
CA GLY A 92 0.43 -6.77 10.93
C GLY A 92 0.47 -6.28 9.47
N PHE A 93 -0.69 -6.13 8.84
CA PHE A 93 -0.83 -5.57 7.49
C PHE A 93 -0.29 -4.13 7.41
N ILE A 94 -0.71 -3.25 8.31
CA ILE A 94 -0.28 -1.84 8.33
C ILE A 94 1.23 -1.76 8.56
N TRP A 95 1.76 -2.54 9.51
CA TRP A 95 3.18 -2.55 9.82
C TRP A 95 4.04 -3.02 8.65
N LEU A 96 3.64 -4.11 7.99
CA LEU A 96 4.34 -4.64 6.82
C LEU A 96 4.32 -3.65 5.65
N ALA A 97 3.15 -3.03 5.40
CA ALA A 97 2.99 -2.01 4.37
C ALA A 97 3.86 -0.78 4.64
N GLY A 98 3.96 -0.35 5.91
CA GLY A 98 4.81 0.77 6.32
C GLY A 98 6.30 0.51 6.09
N ILE A 99 6.82 -0.62 6.58
CA ILE A 99 8.23 -1.01 6.38
C ILE A 99 8.57 -1.13 4.90
N LEU A 100 7.67 -1.73 4.11
CA LEU A 100 7.88 -1.93 2.68
C LEU A 100 7.91 -0.59 1.94
N GLY A 101 6.96 0.29 2.24
CA GLY A 101 6.88 1.62 1.63
C GLY A 101 8.14 2.45 1.89
N GLU A 102 8.67 2.39 3.11
CA GLU A 102 9.90 3.12 3.47
C GLU A 102 11.13 2.57 2.75
N ARG A 103 11.29 1.23 2.68
CA ARG A 103 12.41 0.60 1.95
C ARG A 103 12.40 0.95 0.47
N ILE A 104 11.24 0.88 -0.17
CA ILE A 104 11.09 1.24 -1.59
C ILE A 104 11.45 2.71 -1.81
N ARG A 105 10.97 3.60 -0.92
CA ARG A 105 11.28 5.03 -0.99
C ARG A 105 12.77 5.32 -0.84
N TYR A 106 13.42 4.66 0.12
CA TYR A 106 14.85 4.79 0.35
C TYR A 106 15.67 4.40 -0.88
N ASP A 107 15.36 3.24 -1.46
CA ASP A 107 16.05 2.69 -2.64
C ASP A 107 15.86 3.58 -3.88
N LEU A 108 14.65 4.11 -4.06
CA LEU A 108 14.35 5.07 -5.13
C LEU A 108 15.15 6.36 -4.95
N ARG A 109 15.21 6.91 -3.73
CA ARG A 109 15.98 8.12 -3.43
C ARG A 109 17.48 7.91 -3.66
N GLN A 110 18.01 6.75 -3.26
CA GLN A 110 19.41 6.40 -3.48
C GLN A 110 19.73 6.30 -4.98
N THR A 111 18.87 5.65 -5.76
CA THR A 111 19.03 5.53 -7.21
C THR A 111 18.99 6.90 -7.91
N LEU A 112 18.04 7.76 -7.52
CA LEU A 112 17.94 9.13 -8.04
C LEU A 112 19.18 9.95 -7.69
N PHE A 113 19.67 9.85 -6.46
CA PHE A 113 20.85 10.58 -6.02
C PHE A 113 22.11 10.17 -6.78
N ASN A 114 22.33 8.87 -6.97
CA ASN A 114 23.45 8.38 -7.78
C ASN A 114 23.35 8.86 -9.24
N HIS A 115 22.13 8.86 -9.80
CA HIS A 115 21.93 9.35 -11.17
C HIS A 115 22.20 10.86 -11.29
N LEU A 116 21.82 11.65 -10.28
CA LEU A 116 22.15 13.08 -10.23
C LEU A 116 23.67 13.31 -10.16
N GLN A 117 24.41 12.46 -9.46
CA GLN A 117 25.88 12.58 -9.39
C GLN A 117 26.59 12.29 -10.72
N GLU A 118 26.04 11.39 -11.54
CA GLU A 118 26.58 11.07 -12.87
C GLU A 118 26.21 12.11 -13.94
N LEU A 119 25.35 13.06 -13.59
CA LEU A 119 24.83 14.05 -14.51
C LEU A 119 25.85 15.17 -14.78
N SER A 120 26.08 15.45 -16.07
CA SER A 120 27.07 16.46 -16.49
C SER A 120 26.75 17.87 -15.97
N LEU A 121 27.78 18.66 -15.69
CA LEU A 121 27.71 20.08 -15.27
C LEU A 121 26.83 20.95 -16.18
N THR A 122 26.69 20.60 -17.46
CA THR A 122 25.81 21.28 -18.44
C THR A 122 24.34 21.25 -18.04
N TYR A 123 23.88 20.18 -17.36
CA TYR A 123 22.50 20.06 -16.87
C TYR A 123 22.24 21.02 -15.70
N TYR A 124 23.17 21.08 -14.75
CA TYR A 124 23.10 21.96 -13.57
C TYR A 124 23.23 23.45 -13.92
N ASN A 125 23.78 23.78 -15.08
CA ASN A 125 23.78 25.16 -15.61
C ASN A 125 22.43 25.57 -16.23
N ARG A 126 21.55 24.62 -16.58
CA ARG A 126 20.23 24.89 -17.18
C ARG A 126 19.07 24.87 -16.17
N THR A 127 19.23 24.18 -15.04
CA THR A 127 18.19 24.08 -14.00
C THR A 127 18.76 24.48 -12.63
N PRO A 128 18.24 25.53 -11.97
CA PRO A 128 18.73 25.94 -10.66
C PRO A 128 18.45 24.85 -9.61
N VAL A 129 19.46 24.58 -8.79
CA VAL A 129 19.53 23.50 -7.78
C VAL A 129 18.43 23.51 -6.69
N GLY A 130 17.53 24.49 -6.70
CA GLY A 130 16.42 24.60 -5.74
C GLY A 130 15.09 23.98 -6.19
N TRP A 131 15.04 23.39 -7.39
CA TRP A 131 13.81 22.88 -8.03
C TRP A 131 13.73 21.35 -8.18
N ILE A 132 14.77 20.62 -7.76
CA ILE A 132 14.94 19.15 -7.93
C ILE A 132 14.85 18.47 -6.55
#